data_AF-A0A142BEL7-F1
#
_entry.id   AF-A0A142BEL7-F1
#
_cell.length_a   1.000
_cell.length_b   1.000
_cell.length_c   1.000
_cell.angle_alpha   90.00
_cell.angle_beta   90.00
_cell.angle_gamma   90.00
#
_symmetry.space_group_name_H-M   'P 1'
#
loop_
_entity.id
_entity.type
_entity.pdbx_description
1 polymer ?
#
loop_
_entity_poly.entity_id
_entity_poly.type
_entity_poly.pdbx_seq_one_letter_code
_entity_poly.pdbx_strand_id
1 'polypeptide(L)'
;MFKAARIAVLLLILIVVGGKTWLTQKHSISWEHPLYVAVHPFSGDNSEKTKRYIAQLDPIDFAGMERFLAKQAQAYGVDIDQPISMYLAEPLSSSPPEQPDRSSTLAIMLWSLKFRYWNWQTKRNSSQADADIHLYVVYFDPDSTPVLQHSIGMQKSMAGIVNAYGDRRYTGSNHVVMTHELLHTLGATDKYNLQTGLPQFPEGYAEPGKKPLYPQRYAEIMGGHIPIDTNNKKMPTSLRQITIGWHTAREINWVQAE
;
A
#
# COMPACT_ATOMS: atom_id res chain seq x y z
N MET A 1 -30.00 -12.68 33.39
CA MET A 1 -30.53 -11.69 32.42
C MET A 1 -29.48 -10.69 31.96
N PHE A 2 -28.74 -10.01 32.85
CA PHE A 2 -27.66 -9.08 32.48
C PHE A 2 -26.56 -9.68 31.58
N LYS A 3 -26.15 -10.93 31.83
CA LYS A 3 -25.14 -11.62 30.99
C LYS A 3 -25.64 -11.81 29.55
N ALA A 4 -26.90 -12.23 29.38
CA ALA A 4 -27.49 -12.46 28.06
C ALA A 4 -27.71 -11.13 27.31
N ALA A 5 -28.21 -10.10 27.98
CA ALA A 5 -28.35 -8.76 27.39
C ALA A 5 -26.98 -8.17 26.98
N ARG A 6 -25.95 -8.29 27.82
CA ARG A 6 -24.59 -7.85 27.50
C ARG A 6 -24.03 -8.61 26.29
N ILE A 7 -24.20 -9.93 26.25
CA ILE A 7 -23.74 -10.74 25.12
C ILE A 7 -24.49 -10.35 23.84
N ALA A 8 -25.80 -10.15 23.90
CA ALA A 8 -26.60 -9.72 22.75
C ALA A 8 -26.15 -8.35 22.21
N VAL A 9 -25.90 -7.38 23.10
CA VAL A 9 -25.38 -6.06 22.69
C VAL A 9 -23.99 -6.16 22.07
N LEU A 10 -23.08 -6.96 22.65
CA LEU A 10 -21.74 -7.17 22.10
C LEU A 10 -21.78 -7.87 20.74
N LEU A 11 -22.66 -8.86 20.56
CA LEU A 11 -22.87 -9.52 19.26
C LEU A 11 -23.47 -8.56 18.23
N LEU A 12 -24.42 -7.71 18.62
CA LEU A 12 -24.97 -6.69 17.73
C LEU A 12 -23.90 -5.70 17.28
N ILE A 13 -23.07 -5.20 18.21
CA ILE A 13 -21.93 -4.32 17.89
C ILE A 13 -20.97 -5.05 16.94
N LEU A 14 -20.64 -6.32 17.23
CA LEU A 14 -19.75 -7.12 16.39
C LEU A 14 -20.31 -7.29 14.97
N ILE A 15 -21.61 -7.58 14.83
CA ILE A 15 -22.29 -7.72 13.54
C ILE A 15 -22.26 -6.39 12.77
N VAL A 16 -22.57 -5.27 13.42
CA VAL A 16 -22.57 -3.95 12.78
C VAL A 16 -21.16 -3.55 12.35
N VAL A 17 -20.16 -3.69 13.22
CA VAL A 17 -18.76 -3.33 12.90
C VAL A 17 -18.17 -4.26 11.84
N GLY A 18 -18.41 -5.58 11.97
CA GLY A 18 -17.95 -6.58 11.01
C GLY A 18 -18.62 -6.42 9.65
N GLY A 19 -19.94 -6.20 9.63
CA GLY A 19 -20.71 -5.97 8.41
C GLY A 19 -20.29 -4.70 7.68
N LYS A 20 -20.08 -3.58 8.40
CA LYS A 20 -19.54 -2.35 7.80
C LYS A 20 -18.16 -2.57 7.17
N THR A 21 -17.25 -3.23 7.90
CA THR A 21 -15.89 -3.51 7.40
C THR A 21 -15.93 -4.37 6.13
N TRP A 22 -16.79 -5.40 6.12
CA TRP A 22 -16.93 -6.30 4.97
C TRP A 22 -17.55 -5.59 3.76
N LEU A 23 -18.61 -4.79 3.96
CA LEU A 23 -19.23 -4.02 2.88
C LEU A 23 -18.26 -3.00 2.28
N THR A 24 -17.56 -2.22 3.11
CA THR A 24 -16.54 -1.29 2.63
C THR A 24 -15.49 -2.01 1.78
N GLN A 25 -14.95 -3.13 2.27
CA GLN A 25 -13.97 -3.91 1.53
C GLN A 25 -14.51 -4.41 0.18
N LYS A 26 -15.75 -4.92 0.14
CA LYS A 26 -16.40 -5.43 -1.09
C LYS A 26 -16.67 -4.31 -2.10
N HIS A 27 -17.11 -3.14 -1.65
CA HIS A 27 -17.37 -2.00 -2.51
C HIS A 27 -16.07 -1.40 -3.08
N SER A 28 -15.00 -1.32 -2.28
CA SER A 28 -13.73 -0.73 -2.73
C SER A 28 -13.05 -1.51 -3.86
N ILE A 29 -13.33 -2.80 -4.02
CA ILE A 29 -12.81 -3.62 -5.12
C ILE A 29 -13.87 -3.97 -6.17
N SER A 30 -14.98 -3.23 -6.21
CA SER A 30 -15.99 -3.35 -7.28
C SER A 30 -15.59 -2.57 -8.52
N TRP A 31 -14.77 -1.52 -8.36
CA TRP A 31 -14.36 -0.58 -9.41
C TRP A 31 -15.52 0.16 -10.09
N GLU A 32 -16.69 0.25 -9.43
CA GLU A 32 -17.81 1.06 -9.90
C GLU A 32 -17.55 2.57 -9.75
N HIS A 33 -16.70 2.94 -8.80
CA HIS A 33 -16.33 4.32 -8.50
C HIS A 33 -14.82 4.46 -8.25
N PRO A 34 -14.23 5.63 -8.56
CA PRO A 34 -12.85 5.93 -8.20
C PRO A 34 -12.63 5.83 -6.69
N LEU A 35 -11.48 5.31 -6.28
CA LEU A 35 -11.04 5.33 -4.90
C LEU A 35 -10.23 6.59 -4.61
N TYR A 36 -10.57 7.26 -3.52
CA TYR A 36 -9.87 8.44 -3.03
C TYR A 36 -8.77 8.02 -2.06
N VAL A 37 -7.52 8.37 -2.38
CA VAL A 37 -6.33 8.02 -1.58
C VAL A 37 -5.74 9.28 -0.99
N ALA A 38 -5.77 9.41 0.34
CA ALA A 38 -5.10 10.49 1.05
C ALA A 38 -3.65 10.09 1.38
N VAL A 39 -2.69 10.90 0.97
CA VAL A 39 -1.26 10.74 1.25
C VAL A 39 -0.85 11.68 2.38
N HIS A 40 -0.46 11.12 3.51
CA HIS A 40 -0.10 11.84 4.73
C HIS A 40 1.42 11.77 4.94
N PRO A 41 2.17 12.83 4.62
CA PRO A 41 3.63 12.80 4.75
C PRO A 41 4.08 12.99 6.20
N PHE A 42 5.17 12.33 6.59
CA PHE A 42 5.79 12.46 7.91
C PHE A 42 7.31 12.43 7.78
N SER A 43 8.03 13.21 8.59
CA SER A 43 9.50 13.14 8.67
C SER A 43 9.89 12.14 9.75
N GLY A 44 10.37 10.95 9.34
CA GLY A 44 10.77 9.89 10.28
C GLY A 44 12.12 10.14 10.97
N ASP A 45 12.97 10.96 10.36
CA ASP A 45 14.33 11.30 10.80
C ASP A 45 14.44 12.69 11.44
N ASN A 46 13.38 13.50 11.39
CA ASN A 46 13.35 14.92 11.76
C ASN A 46 14.43 15.77 11.06
N SER A 47 14.98 15.33 9.93
CA SER A 47 16.06 16.05 9.25
C SER A 47 15.52 17.27 8.49
N GLU A 48 16.31 18.34 8.43
CA GLU A 48 15.92 19.55 7.70
C GLU A 48 15.81 19.31 6.20
N LYS A 49 16.50 18.31 5.66
CA LYS A 49 16.38 17.92 4.24
C LYS A 49 15.02 17.26 3.99
N THR A 50 14.63 16.30 4.81
CA THR A 50 13.33 15.63 4.73
C THR A 50 12.18 16.60 4.93
N LYS A 51 12.25 17.50 5.93
CA LYS A 51 11.22 18.53 6.15
C LYS A 51 11.06 19.45 4.95
N ARG A 52 12.18 19.89 4.36
CA ARG A 52 12.15 20.71 3.12
C ARG A 52 11.55 19.95 1.95
N TYR A 53 11.86 18.66 1.80
CA TYR A 53 11.25 17.82 0.78
C TYR A 53 9.73 17.74 0.97
N ILE A 54 9.26 17.45 2.19
CA ILE A 54 7.83 17.36 2.51
C ILE A 54 7.11 18.69 2.23
N ALA A 55 7.71 19.82 2.60
CA ALA A 55 7.14 21.15 2.37
C ALA A 55 7.03 21.52 0.88
N GLN A 56 7.73 20.81 0.00
CA GLN A 56 7.72 21.01 -1.45
C GLN A 56 6.91 19.95 -2.20
N LEU A 57 6.31 18.99 -1.50
CA LEU A 57 5.43 17.99 -2.13
C LEU A 57 4.20 18.70 -2.70
N ASP A 58 3.83 18.31 -3.90
CA ASP A 58 2.65 18.79 -4.60
C ASP A 58 1.77 17.60 -5.01
N PRO A 59 0.43 17.73 -5.05
CA PRO A 59 -0.45 16.69 -5.58
C PRO A 59 0.00 16.11 -6.94
N ILE A 60 0.59 16.93 -7.83
CA ILE A 60 1.06 16.49 -9.15
C ILE A 60 2.19 15.44 -9.06
N ASP A 61 2.94 15.41 -7.96
CA ASP A 61 4.01 14.44 -7.76
C ASP A 61 3.44 13.01 -7.78
N PHE A 62 2.22 12.80 -7.31
CA PHE A 62 1.57 11.49 -7.24
C PHE A 62 0.82 11.08 -8.50
N ALA A 63 0.60 11.99 -9.44
CA ALA A 63 -0.15 11.73 -10.69
C ALA A 63 0.47 10.62 -11.56
N GLY A 64 1.76 10.30 -11.36
CA GLY A 64 2.40 9.14 -11.99
C GLY A 64 1.75 7.80 -11.61
N MET A 65 1.35 7.64 -10.34
CA MET A 65 0.68 6.43 -9.84
C MET A 65 -0.74 6.31 -10.39
N GLU A 66 -1.50 7.40 -10.40
CA GLU A 66 -2.84 7.45 -11.00
C GLU A 66 -2.81 6.99 -12.46
N ARG A 67 -1.91 7.58 -13.27
CA ARG A 67 -1.75 7.21 -14.68
C ARG A 67 -1.31 5.77 -14.87
N PHE A 68 -0.43 5.27 -14.00
CA PHE A 68 0.00 3.88 -14.04
C PHE A 68 -1.18 2.94 -13.78
N LEU A 69 -1.94 3.16 -12.71
CA LEU A 69 -3.07 2.31 -12.33
C LEU A 69 -4.20 2.38 -13.36
N ALA A 70 -4.52 3.55 -13.89
CA ALA A 70 -5.47 3.71 -14.99
C ALA A 70 -5.06 2.89 -16.22
N LYS A 71 -3.79 2.99 -16.64
CA LYS A 71 -3.27 2.23 -17.78
C LYS A 71 -3.31 0.71 -17.54
N GLN A 72 -2.97 0.26 -16.33
CA GLN A 72 -3.02 -1.17 -16.01
C GLN A 72 -4.46 -1.68 -15.93
N ALA A 73 -5.38 -0.92 -15.32
CA ALA A 73 -6.80 -1.25 -15.26
C ALA A 73 -7.42 -1.37 -16.67
N GLN A 74 -7.12 -0.41 -17.55
CA GLN A 74 -7.55 -0.46 -18.95
C GLN A 74 -7.02 -1.71 -19.68
N ALA A 75 -5.76 -2.10 -19.42
CA ALA A 75 -5.19 -3.30 -20.02
C ALA A 75 -5.91 -4.61 -19.59
N TYR A 76 -6.56 -4.60 -18.43
CA TYR A 76 -7.41 -5.69 -17.95
C TYR A 76 -8.90 -5.52 -18.30
N GLY A 77 -9.28 -4.46 -19.01
CA GLY A 77 -10.65 -4.21 -19.43
C GLY A 77 -11.58 -3.70 -18.33
N VAL A 78 -11.04 -3.10 -17.27
CA VAL A 78 -11.84 -2.47 -16.21
C VAL A 78 -12.47 -1.20 -16.76
N ASP A 79 -13.79 -1.08 -16.65
CA ASP A 79 -14.59 0.05 -17.19
C ASP A 79 -14.58 1.26 -16.25
N ILE A 80 -13.38 1.80 -16.00
CA ILE A 80 -13.17 3.01 -15.21
C ILE A 80 -11.93 3.76 -15.70
N ASP A 81 -12.09 5.01 -16.12
CA ASP A 81 -11.00 5.81 -16.68
C ASP A 81 -9.94 6.18 -15.62
N GLN A 82 -10.39 6.48 -14.41
CA GLN A 82 -9.53 6.87 -13.28
C GLN A 82 -9.91 6.03 -12.05
N PRO A 83 -9.31 4.83 -11.89
CA PRO A 83 -9.66 3.94 -10.77
C PRO A 83 -9.28 4.53 -9.41
N ILE A 84 -8.25 5.38 -9.38
CA ILE A 84 -7.68 5.96 -8.15
C ILE A 84 -7.39 7.44 -8.37
N SER A 85 -7.72 8.25 -7.38
CA SER A 85 -7.38 9.68 -7.29
C SER A 85 -6.63 9.95 -5.99
N MET A 86 -5.46 10.59 -6.09
CA MET A 86 -4.53 10.81 -4.99
C MET A 86 -4.57 12.26 -4.53
N TYR A 87 -4.61 12.45 -3.22
CA TYR A 87 -4.68 13.75 -2.58
C TYR A 87 -3.57 13.87 -1.55
N LEU A 88 -2.79 14.93 -1.63
CA LEU A 88 -1.83 15.25 -0.58
C LEU A 88 -2.58 15.85 0.61
N ALA A 89 -2.54 15.15 1.74
CA ALA A 89 -3.09 15.59 3.01
C ALA A 89 -2.02 16.36 3.82
N GLU A 90 -2.44 16.90 4.96
CA GLU A 90 -1.54 17.62 5.86
C GLU A 90 -0.41 16.70 6.38
N PRO A 91 0.80 17.25 6.59
CA PRO A 91 1.84 16.51 7.27
C PRO A 91 1.41 16.04 8.66
N LEU A 92 1.77 14.80 9.01
CA LEU A 92 1.44 14.23 10.30
C LEU A 92 2.18 14.95 11.43
N SER A 93 1.47 15.15 12.55
CA SER A 93 2.04 15.69 13.79
C SER A 93 2.66 14.63 14.70
N SER A 94 2.35 13.35 14.46
CA SER A 94 2.87 12.22 15.24
C SER A 94 3.13 11.00 14.34
N SER A 95 4.16 10.23 14.69
CA SER A 95 4.52 9.01 13.97
C SER A 95 3.44 7.94 14.09
N PRO A 96 3.20 7.11 13.05
CA PRO A 96 2.42 5.89 13.21
C PRO A 96 3.05 4.96 14.26
N PRO A 97 2.25 4.16 14.99
CA PRO A 97 2.78 3.18 15.93
C PRO A 97 3.76 2.20 15.26
N GLU A 98 4.97 2.12 15.79
CA GLU A 98 6.01 1.22 15.31
C GLU A 98 5.54 -0.24 15.37
N GLN A 99 5.84 -0.99 14.31
CA GLN A 99 5.56 -2.42 14.27
C GLN A 99 6.48 -3.13 15.28
N PRO A 100 5.96 -4.11 16.04
CA PRO A 100 6.81 -4.90 16.92
C PRO A 100 7.78 -5.78 16.11
N ASP A 101 9.07 -5.77 16.48
CA ASP A 101 10.12 -6.61 15.88
C ASP A 101 9.89 -8.14 16.04
N ARG A 102 8.98 -8.54 16.95
CA ARG A 102 8.75 -9.93 17.32
C ARG A 102 7.39 -10.43 16.87
N SER A 103 7.38 -11.66 16.36
CA SER A 103 6.20 -12.47 15.97
C SER A 103 5.26 -12.86 17.13
N SER A 104 5.32 -12.16 18.26
CA SER A 104 4.38 -12.38 19.36
C SER A 104 2.98 -11.97 18.91
N THR A 105 2.08 -12.95 18.84
CA THR A 105 0.67 -12.74 18.45
C THR A 105 0.01 -11.68 19.31
N LEU A 106 0.34 -11.61 20.61
CA LEU A 106 -0.16 -10.59 21.52
C LEU A 106 0.38 -9.20 21.19
N ALA A 107 1.66 -9.09 20.85
CA ALA A 107 2.26 -7.80 20.45
C ALA A 107 1.63 -7.29 19.15
N ILE A 108 1.42 -8.17 18.17
CA ILE A 108 0.74 -7.85 16.91
C ILE A 108 -0.71 -7.42 17.16
N MET A 109 -1.44 -8.15 18.02
CA MET A 109 -2.81 -7.78 18.40
C MET A 109 -2.86 -6.40 19.06
N LEU A 110 -2.00 -6.15 20.04
CA LEU A 110 -1.94 -4.86 20.73
C LEU A 110 -1.55 -3.72 19.78
N TRP A 111 -0.57 -3.95 18.91
CA TRP A 111 -0.18 -3.00 17.88
C TRP A 111 -1.35 -2.70 16.94
N SER A 112 -2.07 -3.72 16.48
CA SER A 112 -3.21 -3.52 15.58
C SER A 112 -4.31 -2.64 16.20
N LEU A 113 -4.52 -2.75 17.52
CA LEU A 113 -5.46 -1.90 18.25
C LEU A 113 -4.95 -0.47 18.39
N LYS A 114 -3.66 -0.30 18.75
CA LYS A 114 -3.00 1.01 18.81
C LYS A 114 -3.06 1.72 17.46
N PHE A 115 -2.75 1.00 16.38
CA PHE A 115 -2.80 1.53 15.02
C PHE A 115 -4.21 1.96 14.63
N ARG A 116 -5.24 1.15 14.91
CA ARG A 116 -6.64 1.53 14.63
C ARG A 116 -7.06 2.80 15.38
N TYR A 117 -6.70 2.90 16.66
CA TYR A 117 -6.98 4.09 17.46
C TYR A 117 -6.25 5.32 16.91
N TRP A 118 -4.96 5.19 16.62
CA TRP A 118 -4.14 6.25 16.04
C TRP A 118 -4.69 6.70 14.67
N ASN A 119 -4.98 5.76 13.77
CA ASN A 119 -5.58 6.02 12.45
C ASN A 119 -6.90 6.78 12.58
N TRP A 120 -7.79 6.36 13.48
CA TRP A 120 -9.06 7.07 13.74
C TRP A 120 -8.84 8.51 14.20
N GLN A 121 -7.90 8.73 15.12
CA GLN A 121 -7.58 10.07 15.62
C GLN A 121 -6.96 10.94 14.53
N THR A 122 -6.04 10.39 13.72
CA THR A 122 -5.42 11.09 12.58
C THR A 122 -6.45 11.47 11.53
N LYS A 123 -7.30 10.52 11.11
CA LYS A 123 -8.40 10.76 10.15
C LYS A 123 -9.30 11.91 10.58
N ARG A 124 -9.71 11.93 11.85
CA ARG A 124 -10.60 12.96 12.39
C ARG A 124 -10.02 14.38 12.31
N ASN A 125 -8.70 14.52 12.27
CA ASN A 125 -8.02 15.81 12.26
C ASN A 125 -7.50 16.22 10.88
N SER A 126 -7.71 15.43 9.83
CA SER A 126 -7.31 15.75 8.46
C SER A 126 -8.47 16.31 7.66
N SER A 127 -8.17 17.21 6.71
CA SER A 127 -9.15 17.65 5.71
C SER A 127 -9.63 16.51 4.81
N GLN A 128 -8.84 15.45 4.66
CA GLN A 128 -9.15 14.30 3.82
C GLN A 128 -9.71 13.10 4.62
N ALA A 129 -10.51 13.37 5.65
CA ALA A 129 -11.08 12.34 6.53
C ALA A 129 -11.95 11.30 5.79
N ASP A 130 -12.61 11.74 4.71
CA ASP A 130 -13.56 10.95 3.92
C ASP A 130 -12.90 10.12 2.81
N ALA A 131 -11.56 10.17 2.67
CA ALA A 131 -10.85 9.32 1.74
C ALA A 131 -11.06 7.83 2.06
N ASP A 132 -11.17 7.01 1.01
CA ASP A 132 -11.31 5.57 1.11
C ASP A 132 -10.05 4.94 1.72
N ILE A 133 -8.88 5.42 1.30
CA ILE A 133 -7.57 4.88 1.67
C ILE A 133 -6.66 5.97 2.25
N HIS A 134 -5.96 5.63 3.34
CA HIS A 134 -4.97 6.51 3.97
C HIS A 134 -3.57 5.93 3.85
N LEU A 135 -2.71 6.54 3.04
CA LEU A 135 -1.30 6.20 2.94
C LEU A 135 -0.47 7.14 3.81
N TYR A 136 0.12 6.59 4.86
CA TYR A 136 1.02 7.28 5.78
C TYR A 136 2.46 7.11 5.30
N VAL A 137 3.03 8.16 4.69
CA VAL A 137 4.36 8.09 4.08
C VAL A 137 5.40 8.70 5.00
N VAL A 138 6.23 7.86 5.59
CA VAL A 138 7.35 8.23 6.46
C VAL A 138 8.58 8.43 5.58
N TYR A 139 8.98 9.68 5.41
CA TYR A 139 10.16 10.06 4.65
C TYR A 139 11.41 10.09 5.52
N PHE A 140 12.54 9.65 4.94
CA PHE A 140 13.87 9.68 5.54
C PHE A 140 14.89 10.28 4.57
N ASP A 141 15.92 10.92 5.09
CA ASP A 141 17.05 11.40 4.31
C ASP A 141 17.91 10.21 3.88
N PRO A 142 18.07 9.95 2.57
CA PRO A 142 18.89 8.84 2.08
C PRO A 142 20.37 8.93 2.49
N ASP A 143 20.86 10.14 2.81
CA ASP A 143 22.26 10.32 3.21
C ASP A 143 22.49 9.92 4.68
N SER A 144 21.48 10.00 5.53
CA SER A 144 21.54 9.54 6.94
C SER A 144 20.99 8.14 7.14
N THR A 145 20.05 7.70 6.29
CA THR A 145 19.35 6.42 6.42
C THR A 145 19.38 5.71 5.07
N PRO A 146 20.48 5.06 4.68
CA PRO A 146 20.63 4.49 3.34
C PRO A 146 19.83 3.20 3.10
N VAL A 147 19.27 2.62 4.16
CA VAL A 147 18.42 1.42 4.11
C VAL A 147 17.16 1.70 4.93
N LEU A 148 16.01 1.64 4.27
CA LEU A 148 14.71 1.81 4.92
C LEU A 148 14.22 0.48 5.49
N GLN A 149 13.48 0.58 6.60
CA GLN A 149 12.69 -0.54 7.11
C GLN A 149 11.59 -0.91 6.12
N HIS A 150 11.09 -2.14 6.18
CA HIS A 150 10.04 -2.62 5.28
C HIS A 150 8.75 -1.78 5.43
N SER A 151 8.09 -1.50 4.31
CA SER A 151 6.78 -0.83 4.29
C SER A 151 5.66 -1.85 4.52
N ILE A 152 4.47 -1.40 4.94
CA ILE A 152 3.37 -2.28 5.36
C ILE A 152 2.01 -1.74 4.91
N GLY A 153 1.29 -2.50 4.11
CA GLY A 153 -0.11 -2.28 3.77
C GLY A 153 -1.05 -3.09 4.67
N MET A 154 -2.10 -2.46 5.20
CA MET A 154 -3.12 -3.12 6.02
C MET A 154 -4.49 -3.06 5.34
N GLN A 155 -4.87 -4.16 4.67
CA GLN A 155 -6.15 -4.31 3.97
C GLN A 155 -7.37 -3.97 4.85
N LYS A 156 -7.46 -4.52 6.06
CA LYS A 156 -8.65 -4.38 6.93
C LYS A 156 -8.87 -2.98 7.50
N SER A 157 -7.93 -2.05 7.31
CA SER A 157 -8.04 -0.66 7.75
C SER A 157 -8.01 0.34 6.60
N MET A 158 -7.94 -0.14 5.34
CA MET A 158 -7.72 0.70 4.15
C MET A 158 -6.60 1.73 4.40
N ALA A 159 -5.51 1.27 5.00
CA ALA A 159 -4.41 2.15 5.39
C ALA A 159 -3.08 1.45 5.15
N GLY A 160 -2.09 2.19 4.67
CA GLY A 160 -0.73 1.69 4.46
C GLY A 160 0.28 2.63 5.12
N ILE A 161 1.34 2.08 5.69
CA ILE A 161 2.52 2.81 6.15
C ILE A 161 3.62 2.55 5.13
N VAL A 162 4.15 3.61 4.54
CA VAL A 162 5.21 3.54 3.52
C VAL A 162 6.44 4.24 4.04
N ASN A 163 7.57 3.53 4.08
CA ASN A 163 8.87 4.17 4.28
C ASN A 163 9.42 4.58 2.91
N ALA A 164 9.75 5.86 2.76
CA ALA A 164 10.20 6.46 1.52
C ALA A 164 11.41 7.38 1.73
N TYR A 165 12.13 7.71 0.67
CA TYR A 165 13.22 8.68 0.73
C TYR A 165 12.72 10.10 0.45
N GLY A 166 13.09 11.05 1.31
CA GLY A 166 12.79 12.49 1.18
C GLY A 166 13.70 13.20 0.17
N ASP A 167 13.86 12.63 -1.02
CA ASP A 167 14.76 13.14 -2.07
C ASP A 167 14.21 12.80 -3.47
N ARG A 168 14.20 13.80 -4.37
CA ARG A 168 13.64 13.68 -5.72
C ARG A 168 14.30 12.60 -6.57
N ARG A 169 15.55 12.21 -6.26
CA ARG A 169 16.24 11.10 -6.95
C ARG A 169 15.50 9.76 -6.77
N TYR A 170 14.72 9.62 -5.71
CA TYR A 170 14.03 8.40 -5.33
C TYR A 170 12.52 8.44 -5.59
N THR A 171 11.98 9.53 -6.16
CA THR A 171 10.54 9.65 -6.47
C THR A 171 10.01 8.43 -7.23
N GLY A 172 10.75 7.96 -8.23
CA GLY A 172 10.34 6.81 -9.03
C GLY A 172 10.26 5.50 -8.23
N SER A 173 11.26 5.20 -7.39
CA SER A 173 11.26 4.01 -6.53
C SER A 173 10.24 4.14 -5.38
N ASN A 174 10.09 5.34 -4.82
CA ASN A 174 9.07 5.62 -3.80
C ASN A 174 7.67 5.30 -4.36
N HIS A 175 7.36 5.72 -5.58
CA HIS A 175 6.07 5.42 -6.20
C HIS A 175 5.84 3.92 -6.40
N VAL A 176 6.89 3.14 -6.69
CA VAL A 176 6.76 1.68 -6.79
C VAL A 176 6.35 1.10 -5.44
N VAL A 177 7.04 1.47 -4.36
CA VAL A 177 6.71 1.00 -3.00
C VAL A 177 5.33 1.49 -2.57
N MET A 178 5.01 2.76 -2.79
CA MET A 178 3.69 3.31 -2.48
C MET A 178 2.57 2.58 -3.24
N THR A 179 2.79 2.25 -4.52
CA THR A 179 1.82 1.49 -5.32
C THR A 179 1.66 0.06 -4.79
N HIS A 180 2.77 -0.59 -4.39
CA HIS A 180 2.75 -1.92 -3.78
C HIS A 180 1.90 -1.93 -2.50
N GLU A 181 2.18 -1.00 -1.57
CA GLU A 181 1.42 -0.91 -0.32
C GLU A 181 -0.04 -0.51 -0.53
N LEU A 182 -0.31 0.35 -1.53
CA LEU A 182 -1.66 0.70 -1.93
C LEU A 182 -2.45 -0.53 -2.37
N LEU A 183 -1.86 -1.40 -3.20
CA LEU A 183 -2.52 -2.63 -3.64
C LEU A 183 -2.74 -3.63 -2.49
N HIS A 184 -1.87 -3.67 -1.49
CA HIS A 184 -2.16 -4.41 -0.25
C HIS A 184 -3.42 -3.92 0.46
N THR A 185 -3.69 -2.61 0.45
CA THR A 185 -4.95 -2.09 1.02
C THR A 185 -6.19 -2.62 0.30
N LEU A 186 -6.04 -2.99 -0.98
CA LEU A 186 -7.09 -3.56 -1.83
C LEU A 186 -7.14 -5.09 -1.76
N GLY A 187 -6.18 -5.73 -1.09
CA GLY A 187 -6.16 -7.19 -0.89
C GLY A 187 -5.19 -7.96 -1.73
N ALA A 188 -4.33 -7.28 -2.49
CA ALA A 188 -3.22 -7.96 -3.14
C ALA A 188 -2.30 -8.61 -2.09
N THR A 189 -1.78 -9.78 -2.41
CA THR A 189 -0.80 -10.51 -1.59
C THR A 189 0.57 -10.51 -2.22
N ASP A 190 1.61 -10.59 -1.38
CA ASP A 190 3.00 -10.71 -1.83
C ASP A 190 3.20 -11.95 -2.70
N LYS A 191 3.97 -11.78 -3.78
CA LYS A 191 4.33 -12.83 -4.74
C LYS A 191 5.83 -13.06 -4.73
N TYR A 192 6.45 -12.90 -3.57
CA TYR A 192 7.86 -13.15 -3.31
C TYR A 192 8.05 -13.95 -2.03
N ASN A 193 9.18 -14.64 -1.93
CA ASN A 193 9.54 -15.37 -0.73
C ASN A 193 9.95 -14.36 0.37
N LEU A 194 9.27 -14.34 1.52
CA LEU A 194 9.52 -13.36 2.59
C LEU A 194 10.93 -13.45 3.22
N GLN A 195 11.63 -14.57 3.09
CA GLN A 195 12.98 -14.77 3.65
C GLN A 195 14.07 -14.26 2.70
N THR A 196 13.92 -14.52 1.40
CA THR A 196 14.92 -14.14 0.38
C THR A 196 14.55 -12.85 -0.35
N GLY A 197 13.28 -12.44 -0.27
CA GLY A 197 12.61 -11.43 -1.06
C GLY A 197 12.65 -11.68 -2.57
N LEU A 198 12.98 -12.89 -3.03
CA LEU A 198 13.01 -13.23 -4.45
C LEU A 198 11.58 -13.42 -4.96
N PRO A 199 11.22 -12.84 -6.12
CA PRO A 199 9.92 -13.08 -6.73
C PRO A 199 9.69 -14.58 -6.97
N GLN A 200 8.50 -15.08 -6.67
CA GLN A 200 8.14 -16.47 -6.83
C GLN A 200 7.69 -16.72 -8.27
N PHE A 201 8.18 -17.77 -8.92
CA PHE A 201 7.75 -18.13 -10.27
C PHE A 201 6.54 -19.08 -10.19
N PRO A 202 5.50 -18.91 -11.04
CA PRO A 202 5.35 -17.87 -12.06
C PRO A 202 4.71 -16.57 -11.57
N GLU A 203 4.03 -16.55 -10.41
CA GLU A 203 3.08 -15.48 -10.06
C GLU A 203 3.74 -14.12 -9.82
N GLY A 204 4.97 -14.10 -9.29
CA GLY A 204 5.78 -12.91 -9.04
C GLY A 204 6.61 -12.44 -10.23
N TYR A 205 6.46 -13.06 -11.41
CA TYR A 205 7.16 -12.65 -12.62
C TYR A 205 6.23 -11.82 -13.50
N ALA A 206 6.71 -10.70 -14.00
CA ALA A 206 5.93 -9.87 -14.92
C ALA A 206 5.72 -10.56 -16.28
N GLU A 207 6.69 -11.37 -16.71
CA GLU A 207 6.73 -12.00 -18.02
C GLU A 207 7.13 -13.49 -17.87
N PRO A 208 6.30 -14.33 -17.22
CA PRO A 208 6.64 -15.73 -16.93
C PRO A 208 6.85 -16.58 -18.20
N GLY A 209 6.27 -16.16 -19.34
CA GLY A 209 6.44 -16.80 -20.65
C GLY A 209 7.65 -16.34 -21.48
N LYS A 210 8.44 -15.36 -21.00
CA LYS A 210 9.56 -14.79 -21.75
C LYS A 210 10.67 -15.82 -22.03
N LYS A 211 11.28 -15.77 -23.22
CA LYS A 211 12.44 -16.62 -23.60
C LYS A 211 13.58 -15.75 -24.19
N PRO A 212 14.80 -15.76 -23.62
CA PRO A 212 15.17 -16.41 -22.35
C PRO A 212 14.45 -15.76 -21.16
N LEU A 213 14.13 -16.55 -20.12
CA LEU A 213 13.37 -16.10 -18.95
C LEU A 213 14.04 -14.90 -18.25
N TYR A 214 15.37 -14.96 -18.16
CA TYR A 214 16.19 -13.96 -17.50
C TYR A 214 17.00 -13.11 -18.48
N PRO A 215 17.36 -11.88 -18.11
CA PRO A 215 16.72 -11.09 -17.05
C PRO A 215 15.27 -10.76 -17.44
N GLN A 216 14.35 -10.64 -16.49
CA GLN A 216 13.03 -10.07 -16.75
C GLN A 216 13.17 -8.59 -17.09
N ARG A 217 12.27 -8.03 -17.92
CA ARG A 217 12.31 -6.59 -18.25
C ARG A 217 11.60 -5.75 -17.20
N TYR A 218 10.59 -6.33 -16.57
CA TYR A 218 9.72 -5.71 -15.59
C TYR A 218 9.64 -6.55 -14.32
N ALA A 219 9.32 -5.92 -13.20
CA ALA A 219 8.89 -6.61 -12.00
C ALA A 219 7.36 -6.73 -12.02
N GLU A 220 6.84 -7.84 -11.50
CA GLU A 220 5.44 -7.85 -11.07
C GLU A 220 5.35 -7.01 -9.79
N ILE A 221 4.36 -6.11 -9.69
CA ILE A 221 4.29 -5.14 -8.57
C ILE A 221 4.30 -5.82 -7.20
N MET A 222 3.58 -6.94 -7.03
CA MET A 222 3.55 -7.70 -5.80
C MET A 222 4.70 -8.72 -5.67
N GLY A 223 5.43 -8.98 -6.75
CA GLY A 223 6.75 -9.64 -6.73
C GLY A 223 7.87 -8.70 -6.24
N GLY A 224 7.65 -7.38 -6.31
CA GLY A 224 8.46 -6.33 -5.70
C GLY A 224 9.80 -6.02 -6.38
N HIS A 225 10.42 -6.99 -7.06
CA HIS A 225 11.73 -6.84 -7.70
C HIS A 225 11.77 -7.42 -9.11
N ILE A 226 12.69 -6.94 -9.95
CA ILE A 226 12.97 -7.49 -11.27
C ILE A 226 13.90 -8.71 -11.11
N PRO A 227 13.49 -9.94 -11.47
CA PRO A 227 14.38 -11.09 -11.49
C PRO A 227 15.50 -10.93 -12.53
N ILE A 228 16.75 -10.96 -12.08
CA ILE A 228 17.94 -10.90 -12.96
C ILE A 228 18.42 -12.30 -13.31
N ASP A 229 18.40 -13.21 -12.34
CA ASP A 229 18.61 -14.65 -12.49
C ASP A 229 17.89 -15.39 -11.34
N THR A 230 18.22 -16.65 -11.07
CA THR A 230 17.59 -17.46 -10.03
C THR A 230 17.86 -16.98 -8.60
N ASN A 231 18.95 -16.23 -8.38
CA ASN A 231 19.40 -15.80 -7.06
C ASN A 231 19.49 -14.27 -6.92
N ASN A 232 19.50 -13.55 -8.04
CA ASN A 232 19.67 -12.10 -8.06
C ASN A 232 18.41 -11.38 -8.54
N LYS A 233 18.16 -10.23 -7.92
CA LYS A 233 17.02 -9.37 -8.21
C LYS A 233 17.43 -7.90 -8.12
N LYS A 234 16.67 -7.03 -8.75
CA LYS A 234 16.93 -5.58 -8.76
C LYS A 234 15.67 -4.79 -8.40
N MET A 235 15.82 -3.76 -7.56
CA MET A 235 14.74 -2.84 -7.25
C MET A 235 14.34 -2.03 -8.50
N PRO A 236 13.05 -1.96 -8.86
CA PRO A 236 12.59 -1.08 -9.93
C PRO A 236 12.81 0.39 -9.53
N THR A 237 13.30 1.20 -10.46
CA THR A 237 13.57 2.63 -10.21
C THR A 237 12.41 3.54 -10.61
N SER A 238 11.37 3.00 -11.24
CA SER A 238 10.17 3.74 -11.63
C SER A 238 9.00 2.81 -11.96
N LEU A 239 7.79 3.39 -12.00
CA LEU A 239 6.56 2.72 -12.42
C LEU A 239 6.61 2.15 -13.86
N ARG A 240 7.55 2.61 -14.70
CA ARG A 240 7.75 2.09 -16.06
C ARG A 240 8.42 0.71 -16.08
N GLN A 241 8.99 0.27 -14.96
CA GLN A 241 9.69 -1.00 -14.81
C GLN A 241 8.85 -2.05 -14.08
N ILE A 242 7.56 -1.80 -13.87
CA ILE A 242 6.66 -2.72 -13.18
C ILE A 242 5.40 -2.96 -14.02
N THR A 243 4.74 -4.09 -13.77
CA THR A 243 3.41 -4.42 -14.28
C THR A 243 2.56 -5.02 -13.17
N ILE A 244 1.23 -4.99 -13.36
CA ILE A 244 0.30 -5.74 -12.52
C ILE A 244 0.10 -7.11 -13.17
N GLY A 245 0.53 -8.17 -12.49
CA GLY A 245 0.36 -9.54 -12.97
C GLY A 245 -1.09 -10.02 -12.86
N TRP A 246 -1.45 -11.04 -13.62
CA TRP A 246 -2.83 -11.56 -13.67
C TRP A 246 -3.34 -11.98 -12.27
N HIS A 247 -2.50 -12.62 -11.47
CA HIS A 247 -2.87 -13.02 -10.10
C HIS A 247 -3.17 -11.81 -9.21
N THR A 248 -2.37 -10.74 -9.31
CA THR A 248 -2.62 -9.48 -8.60
C THR A 248 -3.92 -8.83 -9.08
N ALA A 249 -4.11 -8.76 -10.41
CA ALA A 249 -5.33 -8.22 -11.01
C ALA A 249 -6.58 -8.98 -10.52
N ARG A 250 -6.49 -10.31 -10.36
CA ARG A 250 -7.58 -11.12 -9.81
C ARG A 250 -7.85 -10.83 -8.33
N GLU A 251 -6.81 -10.72 -7.52
CA GLU A 251 -6.93 -10.41 -6.08
C GLU A 251 -7.63 -9.07 -5.83
N ILE A 252 -7.40 -8.10 -6.72
CA ILE A 252 -8.05 -6.79 -6.66
C ILE A 252 -9.30 -6.72 -7.54
N ASN A 253 -9.85 -7.84 -8.05
CA ASN A 253 -11.08 -7.91 -8.88
C ASN A 253 -11.07 -7.13 -10.20
N TRP A 254 -9.92 -6.93 -10.83
CA TRP A 254 -9.87 -6.45 -12.21
C TRP A 254 -10.22 -7.53 -13.23
N VAL A 255 -10.06 -8.79 -12.86
CA VAL A 255 -10.49 -9.95 -13.65
C VAL A 255 -11.36 -10.86 -12.79
N GLN A 256 -12.42 -11.40 -13.39
CA GLN A 256 -13.26 -12.37 -12.70
C GLN A 256 -12.51 -13.69 -12.52
N ALA A 257 -12.78 -14.40 -11.43
CA ALA A 257 -12.35 -15.78 -11.28
C ALA A 257 -13.16 -16.65 -12.27
N GLU A 258 -12.46 -17.44 -13.08
CA GLU A 258 -13.08 -18.55 -13.84
C GLU A 258 -13.69 -19.60 -12.91
#